data_AF-S4RG10-F1
#
_entry.id   AF-S4RG10-F1
#
_cell.length_a   1.000
_cell.length_b   1.000
_cell.length_c   1.000
_cell.angle_alpha   90.00
_cell.angle_beta   90.00
_cell.angle_gamma   90.00
#
_symmetry.space_group_name_H-M   'P 1'
#
loop_
_entity.id
_entity.type
_entity.pdbx_description
1 polymer ?
#
loop_
_entity_poly.entity_id
_entity_poly.type
_entity_poly.pdbx_seq_one_letter_code
_entity_poly.pdbx_strand_id
1 'polypeptide(L)'
;PKVMVLEKSLDYGRTWQPYQYYADDCIDAFGMEAQNSRELPRSAAQRVICTEEYSRAYVWEDAKTVRFEVTDRYALYAGADMQNLASLYGRLDTNRGLRDFFTLTDLRLRLLRPATGGVAVDAANLSKYFYAVANIHVRGSARRCKCNLHSNTCLFNDGRLACDCEHNTMGPDCSRCKKGFRGGAWRPGSYLPYPSGTANPCGC
;
A
#
# COMPACT_ATOMS: atom_id res chain seq x y z
N PRO A 1 -14.39 -8.89 -9.29
CA PRO A 1 -13.99 -10.29 -9.61
C PRO A 1 -14.56 -11.23 -8.57
N LYS A 2 -14.82 -12.51 -8.89
CA LYS A 2 -15.26 -13.48 -7.88
C LYS A 2 -14.11 -13.82 -6.93
N VAL A 3 -12.91 -14.01 -7.48
CA VAL A 3 -11.69 -14.21 -6.70
C VAL A 3 -10.53 -13.45 -7.34
N MET A 4 -9.80 -12.70 -6.53
CA MET A 4 -8.55 -12.04 -6.92
C MET A 4 -7.61 -11.81 -5.74
N VAL A 5 -6.33 -11.60 -6.04
CA VAL A 5 -5.31 -11.23 -5.08
C VAL A 5 -4.62 -9.95 -5.53
N LEU A 6 -4.51 -8.98 -4.63
CA LEU A 6 -3.60 -7.86 -4.79
C LEU A 6 -2.26 -8.25 -4.18
N GLU A 7 -1.20 -8.20 -4.96
CA GLU A 7 0.17 -8.44 -4.51
C GLU A 7 1.00 -7.17 -4.66
N LYS A 8 2.05 -7.07 -3.84
CA LYS A 8 3.04 -6.00 -3.93
C LYS A 8 4.45 -6.55 -3.98
N SER A 9 5.34 -5.75 -4.53
CA SER A 9 6.78 -5.96 -4.55
C SER A 9 7.49 -4.82 -3.83
N LEU A 10 8.63 -5.13 -3.20
CA LEU A 10 9.54 -4.15 -2.59
C LEU A 10 10.90 -4.07 -3.30
N ASP A 11 11.11 -4.90 -4.32
CA ASP A 11 12.41 -5.13 -4.96
C ASP A 11 12.33 -5.12 -6.49
N TYR A 12 11.45 -4.28 -7.03
CA TYR A 12 11.26 -4.06 -8.48
C TYR A 12 10.83 -5.32 -9.23
N GLY A 13 9.92 -6.08 -8.62
CA GLY A 13 9.20 -7.20 -9.22
C GLY A 13 9.94 -8.54 -9.11
N ARG A 14 11.04 -8.61 -8.35
CA ARG A 14 11.81 -9.85 -8.17
C ARG A 14 11.09 -10.79 -7.22
N THR A 15 10.57 -10.29 -6.11
CA THR A 15 9.76 -11.03 -5.16
C THR A 15 8.41 -10.39 -4.99
N TRP A 16 7.42 -11.22 -4.67
CA TRP A 16 6.04 -10.81 -4.57
C TRP A 16 5.43 -11.39 -3.32
N GLN A 17 4.65 -10.56 -2.62
CA GLN A 17 3.93 -10.95 -1.42
C GLN A 17 2.47 -10.52 -1.54
N PRO A 18 1.54 -11.28 -0.94
CA PRO A 18 0.14 -10.89 -0.89
C PRO A 18 -0.01 -9.60 -0.09
N TYR A 19 -0.88 -8.72 -0.59
CA TYR A 19 -1.18 -7.43 0.04
C TYR A 19 -2.63 -7.40 0.54
N GLN A 20 -3.57 -7.96 -0.22
CA GLN A 20 -4.96 -8.21 0.20
C GLN A 20 -5.60 -9.29 -0.68
N TYR A 21 -6.43 -10.14 -0.06
CA TYR A 21 -7.22 -11.15 -0.75
C TYR A 21 -8.67 -10.68 -0.91
N TYR A 22 -9.28 -11.06 -2.02
CA TYR A 22 -10.66 -10.73 -2.34
C TYR A 22 -11.36 -11.98 -2.88
N ALA A 23 -12.43 -12.39 -2.23
CA ALA A 23 -13.24 -13.52 -2.65
C ALA A 23 -14.70 -13.27 -2.33
N ASP A 24 -15.63 -13.93 -3.02
CA ASP A 24 -17.03 -13.95 -2.61
C ASP A 24 -17.28 -14.84 -1.38
N ASP A 25 -16.44 -15.87 -1.22
CA ASP A 25 -16.30 -16.71 -0.03
C ASP A 25 -14.79 -16.85 0.29
N CYS A 26 -14.35 -16.19 1.36
CA CYS A 26 -12.93 -16.17 1.76
C CYS A 26 -12.44 -17.52 2.31
N ILE A 27 -13.33 -18.29 2.94
CA ILE A 27 -12.99 -19.61 3.50
C ILE A 27 -12.80 -20.61 2.36
N ASP A 28 -13.72 -20.66 1.39
CA ASP A 28 -13.60 -21.50 0.19
C ASP A 28 -12.36 -21.15 -0.64
N ALA A 29 -12.15 -19.86 -0.93
CA ALA A 29 -11.13 -19.45 -1.87
C ALA A 29 -9.70 -19.50 -1.32
N PHE A 30 -9.52 -19.16 -0.03
CA PHE A 30 -8.20 -18.95 0.57
C PHE A 30 -8.04 -19.57 1.96
N GLY A 31 -9.07 -20.20 2.53
CA GLY A 31 -9.03 -20.71 3.90
C GLY A 31 -8.87 -19.60 4.95
N MET A 32 -9.37 -18.40 4.67
CA MET A 32 -9.23 -17.23 5.53
C MET A 32 -10.59 -16.74 6.01
N GLU A 33 -10.68 -16.29 7.26
CA GLU A 33 -11.88 -15.57 7.72
C GLU A 33 -12.01 -14.23 6.99
N ALA A 34 -13.26 -13.88 6.65
CA ALA A 34 -13.57 -12.58 6.07
C ALA A 34 -13.39 -11.47 7.13
N GLN A 35 -12.64 -10.43 6.80
CA GLN A 35 -12.39 -9.28 7.68
C GLN A 35 -12.52 -7.95 6.93
N ASN A 36 -12.80 -6.87 7.65
CA ASN A 36 -12.75 -5.51 7.14
C ASN A 36 -11.55 -4.72 7.68
N SER A 37 -10.87 -3.95 6.83
CA SER A 37 -9.73 -3.11 7.22
C SER A 37 -10.08 -2.11 8.35
N ARG A 38 -11.33 -1.61 8.40
CA ARG A 38 -11.81 -0.67 9.44
C ARG A 38 -11.98 -1.30 10.82
N GLU A 39 -12.23 -2.60 10.87
CA GLU A 39 -12.51 -3.35 12.09
C GLU A 39 -11.24 -3.97 12.69
N LEU A 40 -10.10 -3.81 12.01
CA LEU A 40 -8.83 -4.31 12.50
C LEU A 40 -8.40 -3.58 13.78
N PRO A 41 -7.89 -4.30 14.79
CA PRO A 41 -7.27 -3.64 15.93
C PRO A 41 -5.98 -2.94 15.50
N ARG A 42 -5.58 -1.89 16.24
CA ARG A 42 -4.34 -1.12 15.99
C ARG A 42 -3.09 -1.98 15.88
N SER A 43 -3.01 -3.10 16.60
CA SER A 43 -1.89 -4.05 16.55
C SER A 43 -1.83 -4.83 15.23
N ALA A 44 -2.95 -4.96 14.52
CA ALA A 44 -3.09 -5.70 13.28
C ALA A 44 -3.22 -4.80 12.04
N ALA A 45 -2.86 -3.51 12.13
CA ALA A 45 -2.98 -2.55 11.02
C ALA A 45 -2.21 -2.98 9.73
N GLN A 46 -1.21 -3.86 9.86
CA GLN A 46 -0.39 -4.40 8.77
C GLN A 46 -0.82 -5.81 8.35
N ARG A 47 -1.88 -6.36 8.94
CA ARG A 47 -2.35 -7.71 8.64
C ARG A 47 -2.89 -7.76 7.21
N VAL A 48 -2.41 -8.75 6.46
CA VAL A 48 -3.00 -9.14 5.18
C VAL A 48 -4.28 -9.92 5.49
N ILE A 49 -5.40 -9.47 4.92
CA ILE A 49 -6.74 -10.02 5.18
C ILE A 49 -7.37 -10.51 3.89
N CYS A 50 -8.44 -11.29 4.03
CA CYS A 50 -9.41 -11.53 2.95
C CYS A 50 -10.68 -10.74 3.23
N THR A 51 -11.22 -10.05 2.22
CA THR A 51 -12.49 -9.32 2.30
C THR A 51 -13.47 -9.80 1.23
N GLU A 52 -14.74 -9.90 1.62
CA GLU A 52 -15.85 -10.25 0.73
C GLU A 52 -16.64 -9.03 0.25
N GLU A 53 -16.31 -7.83 0.75
CA GLU A 53 -17.03 -6.58 0.51
C GLU A 53 -17.19 -6.24 -0.98
N TYR A 54 -16.20 -6.61 -1.81
CA TYR A 54 -16.13 -6.21 -3.23
C TYR A 54 -16.39 -7.34 -4.23
N SER A 55 -16.65 -8.57 -3.77
CA SER A 55 -16.70 -9.76 -4.62
C SER A 55 -18.04 -10.50 -4.57
N ARG A 56 -18.90 -10.20 -3.58
CA ARG A 56 -20.24 -10.79 -3.44
C ARG A 56 -21.15 -10.47 -4.63
N ALA A 57 -22.11 -11.33 -4.95
CA ALA A 57 -22.89 -11.26 -6.18
C ALA A 57 -23.74 -9.98 -6.36
N TYR A 58 -24.21 -9.37 -5.27
CA TYR A 58 -25.08 -8.19 -5.26
C TYR A 58 -24.28 -6.90 -5.06
N VAL A 59 -23.26 -6.70 -5.89
CA VAL A 59 -22.64 -5.37 -5.99
C VAL A 59 -23.49 -4.58 -6.98
N TRP A 60 -24.25 -3.59 -6.48
CA TRP A 60 -25.09 -2.68 -7.29
C TRP A 60 -24.33 -2.14 -8.52
N GLU A 61 -25.04 -1.75 -9.57
CA GLU A 61 -24.48 -1.27 -10.86
C GLU A 61 -23.37 -0.20 -10.74
N ASP A 62 -23.34 0.50 -9.62
CA ASP A 62 -22.45 1.60 -9.24
C ASP A 62 -21.25 1.18 -8.37
N ALA A 63 -21.25 -0.01 -7.77
CA ALA A 63 -20.17 -0.48 -6.90
C ALA A 63 -19.10 -1.31 -7.66
N LYS A 64 -18.74 -0.92 -8.88
CA LYS A 64 -17.71 -1.57 -9.73
C LYS A 64 -16.26 -1.44 -9.20
N THR A 65 -16.05 -0.84 -8.04
CA THR A 65 -14.72 -0.46 -7.55
C THR A 65 -14.25 -1.39 -6.43
N VAL A 66 -13.19 -2.16 -6.70
CA VAL A 66 -12.43 -2.86 -5.67
C VAL A 66 -11.44 -1.88 -5.05
N ARG A 67 -11.35 -1.84 -3.71
CA ARG A 67 -10.47 -0.93 -2.99
C ARG A 67 -9.43 -1.69 -2.15
N PHE A 68 -8.33 -1.00 -1.90
CA PHE A 68 -7.37 -1.34 -0.86
C PHE A 68 -7.36 -0.19 0.16
N GLU A 69 -7.81 -0.46 1.38
CA GLU A 69 -8.23 0.60 2.31
C GLU A 69 -7.07 1.22 3.09
N VAL A 70 -6.23 2.02 2.43
CA VAL A 70 -5.12 2.74 3.08
C VAL A 70 -5.63 3.70 4.16
N THR A 71 -6.64 4.51 3.84
CA THR A 71 -7.19 5.50 4.78
C THR A 71 -7.79 4.86 6.02
N ASP A 72 -8.50 3.74 5.87
CA ASP A 72 -9.11 3.04 6.99
C ASP A 72 -8.04 2.51 7.95
N ARG A 73 -6.91 2.01 7.42
CA ARG A 73 -5.77 1.57 8.24
C ARG A 73 -5.04 2.73 8.92
N TYR A 74 -5.00 3.92 8.31
CA TYR A 74 -4.47 5.13 8.96
C TYR A 74 -5.42 5.67 10.04
N ALA A 75 -6.73 5.58 9.81
CA ALA A 75 -7.75 6.00 10.77
C ALA A 75 -7.67 5.21 12.09
N LEU A 76 -7.14 3.98 12.08
CA LEU A 76 -6.85 3.23 13.30
C LEU A 76 -5.96 4.02 14.28
N TYR A 77 -5.06 4.87 13.78
CA TYR A 77 -4.19 5.71 14.58
C TYR A 77 -4.61 7.18 14.63
N ALA A 78 -5.11 7.73 13.51
CA ALA A 78 -5.48 9.14 13.37
C ALA A 78 -6.92 9.48 13.81
N GLY A 79 -7.75 8.46 14.10
CA GLY A 79 -9.19 8.60 14.26
C GLY A 79 -9.93 8.63 12.92
N ALA A 80 -11.24 8.38 12.94
CA ALA A 80 -12.08 8.31 11.74
C ALA A 80 -12.03 9.61 10.91
N ASP A 81 -12.01 10.76 11.57
CA ASP A 81 -11.95 12.08 10.93
C ASP A 81 -10.53 12.51 10.52
N MET A 82 -9.52 11.65 10.72
CA MET A 82 -8.11 11.90 10.41
C MET A 82 -7.51 13.15 11.10
N GLN A 83 -8.08 13.59 12.22
CA GLN A 83 -7.63 14.80 12.93
C GLN A 83 -6.39 14.56 13.82
N ASN A 84 -6.19 13.34 14.33
CA ASN A 84 -5.07 13.02 15.20
C ASN A 84 -3.83 12.58 14.40
N LEU A 85 -3.34 13.44 13.51
CA LEU A 85 -2.19 13.16 12.66
C LEU A 85 -0.89 12.98 13.46
N ALA A 86 -0.76 13.63 14.62
CA ALA A 86 0.39 13.46 15.51
C ALA A 86 0.55 11.99 15.96
N SER A 87 -0.55 11.33 16.33
CA SER A 87 -0.57 9.90 16.68
C SER A 87 -0.14 9.03 15.50
N LEU A 88 -0.68 9.27 14.30
CA LEU A 88 -0.32 8.52 13.10
C LEU A 88 1.17 8.68 12.75
N TYR A 89 1.67 9.92 12.68
CA TYR A 89 3.06 10.17 12.33
C TYR A 89 4.03 9.62 13.37
N GLY A 90 3.72 9.73 14.66
CA GLY A 90 4.50 9.10 15.71
C GLY A 90 4.55 7.57 15.56
N ARG A 91 3.46 6.94 15.13
CA ARG A 91 3.44 5.50 14.82
C ARG A 91 4.19 5.13 13.56
N LEU A 92 4.10 5.93 12.49
CA LEU A 92 4.88 5.71 11.26
C LEU A 92 6.39 5.85 11.49
N ASP A 93 6.80 6.69 12.44
CA ASP A 93 8.21 6.87 12.81
C ASP A 93 8.74 5.72 13.67
N THR A 94 7.96 5.30 14.68
CA THR A 94 8.37 4.28 15.65
C THR A 94 8.15 2.84 15.18
N ASN A 95 7.21 2.59 14.27
CA ASN A 95 6.90 1.26 13.74
C ASN A 95 7.31 1.15 12.26
N ARG A 96 8.53 0.64 12.03
CA ARG A 96 9.07 0.42 10.67
C ARG A 96 8.18 -0.50 9.82
N GLY A 97 7.61 -1.54 10.43
CA GLY A 97 6.69 -2.45 9.74
C GLY A 97 5.47 -1.72 9.17
N LEU A 98 4.96 -0.71 9.87
CA LEU A 98 3.79 0.05 9.42
C LEU A 98 4.14 0.89 8.18
N ARG A 99 5.30 1.53 8.23
CA ARG A 99 5.80 2.33 7.10
C ARG A 99 6.09 1.46 5.88
N ASP A 100 6.75 0.32 6.07
CA ASP A 100 7.11 -0.60 5.00
C ASP A 100 5.88 -1.36 4.46
N PHE A 101 4.82 -1.54 5.27
CA PHE A 101 3.55 -2.08 4.80
C PHE A 101 2.93 -1.22 3.69
N PHE A 102 2.98 0.11 3.79
CA PHE A 102 2.47 1.01 2.74
C PHE A 102 3.49 1.33 1.64
N THR A 103 4.73 0.88 1.80
CA THR A 103 5.76 1.00 0.77
C THR A 103 5.61 -0.12 -0.27
N LEU A 104 5.80 0.22 -1.54
CA LEU A 104 5.86 -0.71 -2.66
C LEU A 104 6.66 -0.12 -3.83
N THR A 105 7.17 -1.00 -4.69
CA THR A 105 7.77 -0.68 -5.99
C THR A 105 6.80 -1.04 -7.13
N ASP A 106 6.10 -2.17 -6.98
CA ASP A 106 5.14 -2.66 -7.98
C ASP A 106 3.88 -3.20 -7.30
N LEU A 107 2.78 -3.15 -8.05
CA LEU A 107 1.52 -3.81 -7.73
C LEU A 107 1.18 -4.82 -8.82
N ARG A 108 0.61 -5.96 -8.43
CA ARG A 108 0.11 -6.97 -9.34
C ARG A 108 -1.28 -7.41 -8.95
N LEU A 109 -2.19 -7.35 -9.92
CA LEU A 109 -3.55 -7.86 -9.80
C LEU A 109 -3.57 -9.29 -10.35
N ARG A 110 -3.73 -10.29 -9.47
CA ARG A 110 -3.95 -11.68 -9.87
C ARG A 110 -5.43 -11.97 -9.90
N LEU A 111 -6.02 -11.91 -11.08
CA LEU A 111 -7.42 -12.21 -11.32
C LEU A 111 -7.58 -13.73 -11.48
N LEU A 112 -8.30 -14.38 -10.55
CA LEU A 112 -8.37 -15.85 -10.48
C LEU A 112 -9.71 -16.42 -10.95
N ARG A 113 -10.84 -15.82 -10.55
CA ARG A 113 -12.19 -16.18 -11.04
C ARG A 113 -12.98 -14.94 -11.48
N PRO A 114 -13.55 -14.91 -12.70
CA PRO A 114 -14.38 -13.79 -13.17
C PRO A 114 -15.69 -13.76 -12.40
N ALA A 115 -16.41 -12.63 -12.48
CA ALA A 115 -17.72 -12.53 -11.86
C ALA A 115 -18.70 -13.48 -12.57
N THR A 116 -19.50 -14.23 -11.80
CA THR A 116 -20.56 -15.11 -12.35
C THR A 116 -21.97 -14.58 -12.15
N GLY A 117 -22.13 -13.41 -11.51
CA GLY A 117 -23.44 -12.85 -11.18
C GLY A 117 -24.19 -13.60 -10.07
N GLY A 118 -23.47 -14.37 -9.24
CA GLY A 118 -24.09 -15.18 -8.17
C GLY A 118 -24.78 -16.46 -8.65
N VAL A 119 -24.73 -16.74 -9.95
CA VAL A 119 -25.29 -17.96 -10.53
C VAL A 119 -24.19 -18.94 -10.93
N ALA A 120 -24.59 -20.20 -11.12
CA ALA A 120 -23.72 -21.22 -11.70
C ALA A 120 -23.22 -20.78 -13.09
N VAL A 121 -22.04 -21.28 -13.46
CA VAL A 121 -21.45 -21.00 -14.76
C VAL A 121 -22.33 -21.65 -15.84
N ASP A 122 -22.80 -20.82 -16.76
CA ASP A 122 -23.55 -21.22 -17.93
C ASP A 122 -22.58 -21.65 -19.03
N ALA A 123 -22.39 -22.96 -19.16
CA ALA A 123 -21.47 -23.55 -20.12
C ALA A 123 -21.87 -23.29 -21.59
N ALA A 124 -23.14 -22.99 -21.87
CA ALA A 124 -23.61 -22.68 -23.21
C ALA A 124 -23.25 -21.25 -23.65
N ASN A 125 -22.98 -20.36 -22.69
CA ASN A 125 -22.69 -18.95 -22.96
C ASN A 125 -21.50 -18.45 -22.12
N LEU A 126 -20.29 -18.90 -22.49
CA LEU A 126 -19.07 -18.55 -21.79
C LEU A 126 -18.56 -17.12 -22.10
N SER A 127 -19.04 -16.50 -23.18
CA SER A 127 -18.56 -15.18 -23.62
C SER A 127 -18.92 -14.04 -22.66
N LYS A 128 -19.89 -14.25 -21.75
CA LYS A 128 -20.26 -13.28 -20.70
C LYS A 128 -19.29 -13.25 -19.52
N TYR A 129 -18.38 -14.22 -19.39
CA TYR A 129 -17.43 -14.32 -18.28
C TYR A 129 -16.05 -13.80 -18.69
N PHE A 130 -15.79 -12.53 -18.47
CA PHE A 130 -14.52 -11.89 -18.77
C PHE A 130 -14.14 -10.87 -17.69
N TYR A 131 -12.90 -10.38 -17.77
CA TYR A 131 -12.45 -9.25 -16.98
C TYR A 131 -12.42 -8.00 -17.86
N ALA A 132 -12.97 -6.92 -17.35
CA ALA A 132 -12.82 -5.59 -17.94
C ALA A 132 -12.43 -4.61 -16.84
N VAL A 133 -11.29 -3.95 -17.01
CA VAL A 133 -10.77 -2.95 -16.06
C VAL A 133 -10.75 -1.61 -16.78
N ALA A 134 -11.63 -0.70 -16.37
CA ALA A 134 -11.72 0.63 -16.98
C ALA A 134 -10.66 1.60 -16.43
N ASN A 135 -10.34 1.51 -15.14
CA ASN A 135 -9.37 2.40 -14.51
C ASN A 135 -8.68 1.72 -13.31
N ILE A 136 -7.45 2.13 -13.04
CA ILE A 136 -6.70 1.78 -11.83
C ILE A 136 -6.18 3.08 -11.24
N HIS A 137 -6.61 3.39 -10.02
CA HIS A 137 -6.18 4.59 -9.30
C HIS A 137 -5.20 4.23 -8.18
N VAL A 138 -3.96 4.69 -8.32
CA VAL A 138 -2.96 4.65 -7.24
C VAL A 138 -2.80 6.08 -6.70
N ARG A 139 -3.44 6.37 -5.56
CA ARG A 139 -3.46 7.70 -4.91
C ARG A 139 -2.87 7.64 -3.49
N GLY A 140 -2.50 8.80 -2.93
CA GLY A 140 -2.08 8.94 -1.54
C GLY A 140 -0.58 8.67 -1.28
N SER A 141 -0.27 7.96 -0.19
CA SER A 141 1.11 7.62 0.24
C SER A 141 1.88 6.78 -0.79
N ALA A 142 1.19 6.06 -1.66
CA ALA A 142 1.78 5.33 -2.78
C ALA A 142 2.25 6.24 -3.95
N ARG A 143 1.84 7.52 -4.00
CA ARG A 143 2.31 8.50 -5.00
C ARG A 143 3.54 9.28 -4.53
N ARG A 144 3.81 9.29 -3.23
CA ARG A 144 5.01 9.93 -2.67
C ARG A 144 6.15 8.92 -2.75
N CYS A 145 7.27 9.30 -3.34
CA CYS A 145 8.43 8.41 -3.36
C CYS A 145 9.01 8.29 -1.95
N LYS A 146 9.63 7.14 -1.68
CA LYS A 146 10.30 6.87 -0.42
C LYS A 146 11.64 7.59 -0.38
N CYS A 147 11.65 8.88 -0.02
CA CYS A 147 12.88 9.65 0.12
C CYS A 147 13.46 9.65 1.53
N ASN A 148 12.99 8.75 2.40
CA ASN A 148 13.39 8.64 3.82
C ASN A 148 13.40 9.98 4.57
N LEU A 149 12.46 10.88 4.24
CA LEU A 149 12.37 12.25 4.79
C LEU A 149 13.61 13.14 4.53
N HIS A 150 14.35 12.88 3.44
CA HIS A 150 15.45 13.73 2.96
C HIS A 150 15.20 14.37 1.59
N SER A 151 13.95 14.35 1.12
CA SER A 151 13.55 15.13 -0.05
C SER A 151 12.04 15.30 -0.06
N ASN A 152 11.59 16.44 -0.59
CA ASN A 152 10.19 16.71 -0.91
C ASN A 152 9.89 16.50 -2.41
N THR A 153 10.91 16.19 -3.22
CA THR A 153 10.84 16.17 -4.68
C THR A 153 11.38 14.85 -5.23
N CYS A 154 10.69 14.31 -6.24
CA CYS A 154 11.20 13.19 -7.02
C CYS A 154 11.23 13.58 -8.48
N LEU A 155 12.31 13.21 -9.14
CA LEU A 155 12.55 13.47 -10.55
C LEU A 155 12.43 12.16 -11.31
N PHE A 156 11.77 12.22 -12.46
CA PHE A 156 11.71 11.10 -13.39
C PHE A 156 12.87 11.21 -14.36
N ASN A 157 13.82 10.27 -14.29
CA ASN A 157 14.98 10.22 -15.16
C ASN A 157 15.22 8.79 -15.65
N ASP A 158 15.54 8.62 -16.93
CA ASP A 158 15.83 7.33 -17.56
C ASP A 158 14.80 6.22 -17.27
N GLY A 159 13.51 6.57 -17.31
CA GLY A 159 12.42 5.62 -17.07
C GLY A 159 12.22 5.26 -15.59
N ARG A 160 12.91 5.92 -14.65
CA ARG A 160 12.85 5.65 -13.22
C ARG A 160 12.58 6.92 -12.43
N LEU A 161 11.77 6.79 -11.38
CA LEU A 161 11.53 7.86 -10.41
C LEU A 161 12.58 7.76 -9.29
N ALA A 162 13.31 8.84 -9.03
CA ALA A 162 14.32 8.92 -7.98
C ALA A 162 14.18 10.23 -7.20
N CYS A 163 14.53 10.20 -5.91
CA CYS A 163 14.49 11.38 -5.06
C CYS A 163 15.60 12.38 -5.41
N ASP A 164 15.28 13.68 -5.37
CA ASP A 164 16.29 14.75 -5.41
C ASP A 164 16.82 15.00 -3.99
N CYS A 165 17.87 14.26 -3.63
CA CYS A 165 18.27 14.11 -2.23
C CYS A 165 18.96 15.34 -1.63
N GLU A 166 18.40 15.80 -0.50
CA GLU A 166 18.95 16.83 0.36
C GLU A 166 19.73 16.22 1.55
N HIS A 167 20.03 17.02 2.57
CA HIS A 167 20.59 16.57 3.86
C HIS A 167 21.89 15.76 3.73
N ASN A 168 22.68 16.04 2.69
CA ASN A 168 23.91 15.33 2.32
C ASN A 168 23.72 13.82 2.11
N THR A 169 22.52 13.41 1.67
CA THR A 169 22.19 12.02 1.33
C THR A 169 22.24 11.79 -0.18
N MET A 170 22.31 10.52 -0.61
CA MET A 170 22.32 10.13 -2.02
C MET A 170 21.68 8.74 -2.21
N GLY A 171 21.52 8.32 -3.47
CA GLY A 171 20.84 7.09 -3.85
C GLY A 171 19.36 7.34 -4.20
N PRO A 172 18.67 6.36 -4.80
CA PRO A 172 17.30 6.55 -5.32
C PRO A 172 16.29 6.97 -4.24
N ASP A 173 16.50 6.50 -3.00
CA ASP A 173 15.62 6.73 -1.85
C ASP A 173 16.27 7.61 -0.77
N CYS A 174 17.41 8.25 -1.06
CA CYS A 174 18.19 9.01 -0.08
C CYS A 174 18.66 8.17 1.12
N SER A 175 18.99 6.89 0.87
CA SER A 175 19.25 5.86 1.88
C SER A 175 20.72 5.71 2.31
N ARG A 176 21.59 6.64 1.89
CA ARG A 176 23.02 6.62 2.24
C ARG A 176 23.63 8.02 2.18
N CYS A 177 24.71 8.24 2.91
CA CYS A 177 25.40 9.53 2.93
C CYS A 177 26.30 9.77 1.71
N LYS A 178 26.44 11.04 1.32
CA LYS A 178 27.37 11.48 0.27
C LYS A 178 28.83 11.17 0.67
N LYS A 179 29.72 11.05 -0.32
CA LYS A 179 31.17 10.95 -0.06
C LYS A 179 31.61 12.27 0.62
N GLY A 180 32.39 12.17 1.69
CA GLY A 180 32.80 13.33 2.51
C GLY A 180 31.83 13.72 3.63
N PHE A 181 30.67 13.07 3.74
CA PHE A 181 29.69 13.28 4.81
C PHE A 181 29.41 11.97 5.56
N ARG A 182 30.48 11.31 6.02
CA ARG A 182 30.40 9.99 6.67
C ARG A 182 30.89 10.03 8.12
N GLY A 183 30.82 11.20 8.77
CA GLY A 183 31.18 11.37 10.19
C GLY A 183 30.31 10.56 11.16
N GLY A 184 29.17 10.03 10.69
CA GLY A 184 28.31 9.11 11.45
C GLY A 184 27.51 8.17 10.56
N ALA A 185 26.76 7.26 11.21
CA ALA A 185 25.87 6.34 10.50
C ALA A 185 24.67 7.10 9.88
N TRP A 186 24.29 6.70 8.67
CA TRP A 186 23.09 7.23 8.02
C TRP A 186 21.84 6.92 8.86
N ARG A 187 20.93 7.88 8.95
CA ARG A 187 19.64 7.75 9.61
C ARG A 187 18.57 8.40 8.73
N PRO A 188 17.37 7.80 8.60
CA PRO A 188 16.26 8.49 7.96
C PRO A 188 15.89 9.75 8.77
N GLY A 189 15.26 10.72 8.12
CA GLY A 189 14.54 11.76 8.86
C GLY A 189 13.42 11.14 9.72
N SER A 190 12.95 11.90 10.69
CA SER A 190 11.91 11.52 11.64
C SER A 190 10.76 12.52 11.60
N TYR A 191 9.53 12.03 11.74
CA TYR A 191 8.36 12.91 11.93
C TYR A 191 8.32 13.55 13.33
N LEU A 192 9.20 13.14 14.24
CA LEU A 192 9.25 13.60 15.62
C LEU A 192 10.41 14.61 15.83
N PRO A 193 10.25 15.61 16.71
CA PRO A 193 9.00 15.99 17.37
C PRO A 193 7.98 16.60 16.39
N TYR A 194 6.72 16.24 16.51
CA TYR A 194 5.65 16.82 15.70
C TYR A 194 5.44 18.31 16.09
N PRO A 195 5.21 19.25 15.13
CA PRO A 195 4.97 19.04 13.71
C PRO A 195 6.20 19.14 12.80
N SER A 196 7.36 19.60 13.30
CA SER A 196 8.52 19.93 12.46
C SER A 196 9.39 18.72 12.11
N GLY A 197 9.39 17.68 12.93
CA GLY A 197 10.24 16.51 12.76
C GLY A 197 11.73 16.80 12.99
N THR A 198 12.57 15.83 12.61
CA THR A 198 14.04 15.97 12.55
C THR A 198 14.57 15.48 11.20
N ALA A 199 15.42 16.30 10.57
CA ALA A 199 16.00 15.98 9.26
C ALA A 199 17.06 14.87 9.30
N ASN A 200 17.74 14.68 10.44
CA ASN A 200 18.85 13.74 10.62
C ASN A 200 19.90 13.78 9.48
N PRO A 201 20.48 14.94 9.13
CA PRO A 201 21.38 15.05 8.00
C PRO A 201 22.69 14.30 8.21
N CYS A 202 23.32 13.90 7.12
CA CYS A 202 24.67 13.32 7.16
C CYS A 202 25.69 14.42 7.48
N GLY A 203 26.51 14.16 8.52
CA GLY A 203 27.58 15.05 8.98
C GLY A 203 28.93 14.73 8.35
N CYS A 204 29.81 15.73 8.32
CA CYS A 204 31.20 15.60 7.87
C CYS A 204 31.99 14.63 8.75
#